data_AF-A0A1F3ZTA1-F1
#
_entry.id   AF-A0A1F3ZTA1-F1
#
_cell.length_a   1.000
_cell.length_b   1.000
_cell.length_c   1.000
_cell.angle_alpha   90.00
_cell.angle_beta   90.00
_cell.angle_gamma   90.00
#
_symmetry.space_group_name_H-M   'P 1'
#
loop_
_entity.id
_entity.type
_entity.pdbx_description
1 polymer ?
#
loop_
_entity_poly.entity_id
_entity_poly.type
_entity_poly.pdbx_seq_one_letter_code
_entity_poly.pdbx_strand_id
1 'polypeptide(L)' 'MLQEFPSLRKKFWGRHFWARGYLAVSSGTITDEMIKEYINEQEGEQVADDSRFPIDG' A
#
# COMPACT_ATOMS: atom_id res chain seq x y z
N MET A 1 -7.65 -9.47 -9.15
CA MET A 1 -8.09 -8.07 -8.87
C MET A 1 -7.88 -7.12 -10.05
N LEU A 2 -6.72 -6.46 -10.27
CA LEU A 2 -6.60 -5.47 -11.37
C LEU A 2 -6.76 -6.07 -12.79
N GLN A 3 -6.55 -7.38 -12.95
CA GLN A 3 -6.85 -8.10 -14.20
C GLN A 3 -8.36 -8.28 -14.43
N GLU A 4 -9.14 -8.40 -13.36
CA GLU A 4 -10.60 -8.59 -13.40
C GLU A 4 -11.35 -7.25 -13.48
N PHE A 5 -10.71 -6.14 -13.10
CA PHE A 5 -11.32 -4.80 -13.08
C PHE A 5 -10.54 -3.79 -13.96
N PRO A 6 -10.80 -3.75 -15.29
CA PRO A 6 -10.08 -2.89 -16.22
C PRO A 6 -10.19 -1.39 -15.90
N SER A 7 -11.30 -0.95 -15.31
CA SER A 7 -11.49 0.43 -14.86
C SER A 7 -10.53 0.82 -13.73
N LEU A 8 -10.28 -0.08 -12.77
CA LEU A 8 -9.32 0.13 -11.70
C LEU A 8 -7.89 0.14 -12.23
N ARG A 9 -7.57 -0.73 -13.20
CA ARG A 9 -6.28 -0.74 -13.87
C ARG A 9 -5.96 0.58 -14.59
N LYS A 10 -6.97 1.24 -15.18
CA LYS A 10 -6.86 2.57 -15.81
C LYS A 10 -6.83 3.72 -14.79
N LYS A 11 -7.16 3.48 -13.52
CA LYS A 11 -7.08 4.51 -12.48
C LYS A 11 -5.74 4.43 -11.74
N PHE A 12 -5.27 3.21 -11.49
CA PHE A 12 -4.02 2.92 -10.79
C PHE A 12 -3.04 2.30 -11.79
N TRP A 13 -2.47 3.14 -12.66
CA TRP A 13 -1.38 2.74 -13.55
C TRP A 13 -0.13 2.45 -12.71
N GLY A 14 0.75 1.56 -13.16
CA GLY A 14 2.08 1.40 -12.53
C GLY A 14 2.13 0.72 -11.15
N ARG A 15 1.10 -0.05 -10.75
CA ARG A 15 1.07 -0.84 -9.49
C ARG A 15 0.87 -0.03 -8.19
N HIS A 16 0.46 1.24 -8.26
CA HIS A 16 0.09 2.09 -7.09
C HIS A 16 -1.30 1.83 -6.52
N PHE A 17 -1.77 0.58 -6.55
CA PHE A 17 -3.09 0.27 -6.01
C PHE A 17 -3.07 0.18 -4.48
N TRP A 18 -1.96 -0.28 -3.92
CA TRP A 18 -1.73 -0.40 -2.48
C TRP A 18 -0.66 0.58 -2.03
N ALA A 19 -0.72 1.01 -0.77
CA ALA A 19 0.42 1.64 -0.11
C ALA A 19 1.58 0.63 0.02
N ARG A 20 2.79 1.14 0.25
CA ARG A 20 3.99 0.29 0.42
C ARG A 20 3.92 -0.58 1.67
N GLY A 21 3.37 -0.03 2.76
CA GLY A 21 3.29 -0.71 4.04
C GLY A 21 2.08 -1.65 4.18
N TYR A 22 2.15 -2.53 5.16
CA TYR A 22 1.03 -3.30 5.69
C TYR A 22 1.00 -3.23 7.22
N LEU A 23 -0.20 -3.35 7.81
CA LEU A 23 -0.40 -3.53 9.24
C LEU A 23 -0.91 -4.96 9.50
N ALA A 24 -0.18 -5.74 10.29
CA ALA A 24 -0.56 -7.09 10.68
C ALA A 24 -0.63 -7.18 12.22
N VAL A 25 -1.85 -7.36 12.74
CA VAL A 25 -2.11 -7.44 14.18
C VAL A 25 -2.98 -8.66 14.47
N SER A 26 -2.86 -9.20 15.68
CA SER A 26 -3.70 -10.32 16.11
C SER A 26 -5.17 -9.90 16.14
N SER A 27 -6.08 -10.83 15.84
CA SER A 27 -7.52 -10.57 15.78
C SER A 27 -8.14 -10.11 17.12
N GLY A 28 -7.39 -10.16 18.23
CA GLY A 28 -7.92 -9.92 19.58
C GLY A 28 -7.93 -8.46 20.03
N THR A 29 -7.13 -7.58 19.42
CA THR A 29 -7.12 -6.15 19.79
C THR A 29 -6.58 -5.32 18.63
N ILE A 30 -7.48 -4.74 17.84
CA ILE A 30 -7.18 -3.64 16.93
C ILE A 30 -7.93 -2.42 17.45
N THR A 31 -7.21 -1.32 17.68
CA THR A 31 -7.81 -0.05 18.13
C THR A 31 -7.65 1.02 17.08
N ASP A 32 -8.50 2.04 17.15
CA ASP A 32 -8.44 3.20 16.27
C ASP A 32 -7.10 3.94 16.39
N GLU A 33 -6.53 3.99 17.61
CA GLU A 33 -5.24 4.60 17.89
C GLU A 33 -4.12 3.88 17.14
N MET A 34 -4.11 2.54 17.15
CA MET A 34 -3.10 1.75 16.45
C MET A 34 -3.16 1.97 14.93
N ILE A 35 -4.37 2.07 14.36
CA ILE A 35 -4.54 2.35 12.93
C ILE A 35 -4.04 3.76 12.60
N LYS A 36 -4.38 4.76 13.41
CA LYS A 36 -3.96 6.15 13.22
C LYS A 36 -2.45 6.31 13.33
N GLU A 37 -1.84 5.68 14.33
CA GLU A 37 -0.39 5.68 14.52
C GLU A 37 0.32 5.06 13.32
N TYR A 38 -0.12 3.89 12.88
CA TYR A 38 0.42 3.23 11.68
C TYR A 38 0.32 4.09 10.42
N ILE A 39 -0.81 4.79 10.21
CA ILE A 39 -0.97 5.69 9.06
C ILE A 39 -0.02 6.89 9.17
N ASN A 40 0.05 7.53 10.34
CA ASN A 40 0.88 8.71 10.56
C ASN A 40 2.38 8.42 10.36
N GLU A 41 2.85 7.25 10.80
CA GLU A 41 4.23 6.80 10.57
C GLU A 41 4.57 6.64 9.09
N GLN A 42 3.58 6.32 8.25
CA GLN A 42 3.75 6.15 6.81
C GLN A 42 3.75 7.47 6.03
N GLU A 43 3.19 8.57 6.57
CA GLU A 43 3.09 9.87 5.87
C GLU A 43 4.46 10.56 5.63
N GLY A 44 5.52 10.14 6.34
CA GLY A 44 6.86 10.72 6.24
C GLY A 44 7.88 9.94 5.40
N GLU A 45 7.54 8.73 4.94
CA GLU A 45 8.46 7.94 4.12
C GLU A 45 8.41 8.43 2.67
N GLN A 46 9.54 8.94 2.16
CA GLN A 46 9.64 9.30 0.75
C GLN A 46 9.24 8.09 -0.11
N VAL A 47 8.38 8.33 -1.10
CA VAL A 47 8.16 7.39 -2.20
C VAL A 47 9.52 7.20 -2.85
N ALA A 48 10.20 6.12 -2.46
CA ALA A 48 11.40 5.68 -3.10
C ALA A 48 11.03 5.42 -4.55
N ASP A 49 11.45 6.34 -5.42
CA ASP A 49 11.39 6.28 -6.88
C ASP A 49 11.12 4.85 -7.41
N ASP A 50 10.01 4.69 -8.14
CA ASP A 50 9.48 3.41 -8.63
C ASP A 50 10.50 2.62 -9.48
N SER A 51 11.60 3.25 -9.87
CA SER A 51 12.78 2.65 -10.50
C SER A 51 13.43 1.52 -9.68
N ARG A 52 13.15 1.39 -8.37
CA ARG A 52 13.76 0.36 -7.49
C ARG A 52 12.98 -0.95 -7.35
N PHE A 53 11.89 -1.14 -8.07
CA PHE A 53 11.27 -2.45 -8.20
C PHE A 53 11.78 -3.12 -9.48
N PRO A 54 12.95 -3.81 -9.47
CA PRO A 54 13.40 -4.52 -10.65
C PRO A 54 12.32 -5.52 -11.05
N ILE A 55 11.87 -5.37 -12.29
CA ILE A 55 11.05 -6.36 -12.96
C ILE A 55 11.98 -7.52 -13.30
N ASP A 56 12.08 -8.51 -12.42
CA ASP A 56 12.56 -9.81 -12.86
C ASP A 56 11.51 -10.37 -13.81
N GLY A 57 11.87 -10.39 -15.10
CA GLY A 57 11.19 -11.13 -16.15
C GLY A 57 11.63 -12.59 -16.18
#